data_AF-A0A7K9NL58-F1
#
_entry.id   AF-A0A7K9NL58-F1
#
_cell.length_a   1.000
_cell.length_b   1.000
_cell.length_c   1.000
_cell.angle_alpha   90.00
_cell.angle_beta   90.00
_cell.angle_gamma   90.00
#
_symmetry.space_group_name_H-M   'P 1'
#
loop_
_entity.id
_entity.type
_entity.pdbx_description
1 polymer ?
#
loop_
_entity_poly.entity_id
_entity_poly.type
_entity_poly.pdbx_seq_one_letter_code
_entity_poly.pdbx_strand_id
1 'polypeptide(L)'
;MQVVTIVLLLLLCNASDCRRTRNRSLRNNERENTLRRASSTVKRNARGPTCDIYTYLHEKYLDCQERKLVFVAPDWPEDTKHMLLARNRIRKLKNNMFSKYKVLTTLDLQQNDISKIESEAFYGLDKLTTLLLQHNQIKILSEEIFIYTPSLNYLRLYDNPWHCSCELETLVTMLQVPTNRNLGNYAKCVHPIELKNQKLKQIKADQLCSEEDRQDPKNIKREKPEPVKPEFDSSLCHMYVFPVPTLNCKRKDLKKVPGNIPPDIAKLDLSNNKIRQLRAKEFEDVSELKILNLNSNGIAYIDPAAFSGLNNLEELDLSNNSLQNFEYGVLEDLYFLKILWLRENPWRCDYNIHYLFYWLKHHYNVHYNGLECKMPEEYKGWSVGKYVRSYYEECPKDKLPIYPETFDLDKDDEEWELHKEQTVQTVKKHGVIVTVIG
;
A
#
# COMPACT_ATOMS: atom_id res chain seq x y z
N MET A 1 -37.26 31.48 56.49
CA MET A 1 -37.24 32.96 56.62
C MET A 1 -36.01 33.44 55.85
N GLN A 2 -36.23 34.13 54.71
CA GLN A 2 -36.12 35.59 54.54
C GLN A 2 -34.64 36.06 54.50
N VAL A 3 -34.10 36.47 53.34
CA VAL A 3 -34.30 37.76 52.59
C VAL A 3 -33.41 38.85 53.22
N VAL A 4 -32.45 39.49 52.53
CA VAL A 4 -32.47 40.50 51.42
C VAL A 4 -31.12 40.34 50.64
N THR A 5 -31.02 40.09 49.32
CA THR A 5 -30.96 41.03 48.15
C THR A 5 -29.88 42.16 48.26
N ILE A 6 -29.32 42.78 47.20
CA ILE A 6 -29.82 43.04 45.84
C ILE A 6 -28.71 43.42 44.80
N VAL A 7 -28.91 43.06 43.51
CA VAL A 7 -28.51 43.82 42.27
C VAL A 7 -27.04 43.90 41.78
N LEU A 8 -26.66 44.07 40.48
CA LEU A 8 -27.35 44.16 39.16
C LEU A 8 -26.58 43.25 38.14
N LEU A 9 -27.22 42.40 37.30
CA LEU A 9 -27.40 42.52 35.82
C LEU A 9 -26.15 42.96 35.01
N LEU A 10 -25.76 42.36 33.88
CA LEU A 10 -26.45 41.86 32.65
C LEU A 10 -25.64 40.68 32.04
N LEU A 11 -25.99 39.81 31.06
CA LEU A 11 -27.17 39.24 30.34
C LEU A 11 -26.66 37.87 29.76
N LEU A 12 -27.38 36.75 29.63
CA LEU A 12 -28.51 36.34 28.75
C LEU A 12 -28.22 36.29 27.23
N CYS A 13 -28.70 35.31 26.45
CA CYS A 13 -29.83 34.38 26.69
C CYS A 13 -29.66 32.94 26.10
N ASN A 14 -30.69 32.10 26.25
CA ASN A 14 -30.69 30.64 25.96
C ASN A 14 -31.78 30.23 24.93
N ALA A 15 -31.81 28.96 24.50
CA ALA A 15 -32.71 28.44 23.44
C ALA A 15 -34.15 28.04 23.90
N SER A 16 -35.09 27.83 22.96
CA SER A 16 -36.15 26.76 22.98
C SER A 16 -37.18 26.79 21.81
N ASP A 17 -37.84 25.64 21.59
CA ASP A 17 -38.86 25.31 20.55
C ASP A 17 -40.19 26.09 20.54
N CYS A 18 -40.91 26.07 19.40
CA CYS A 18 -42.37 25.89 19.43
C CYS A 18 -43.07 25.26 18.18
N ARG A 19 -43.61 24.05 18.41
CA ARG A 19 -44.93 23.47 18.02
C ARG A 19 -45.59 23.72 16.64
N ARG A 20 -46.12 22.62 16.09
CA ARG A 20 -47.19 22.56 15.05
C ARG A 20 -48.51 23.17 15.52
N THR A 21 -49.25 23.77 14.58
CA THR A 21 -50.73 23.63 14.49
C THR A 21 -51.15 23.43 13.03
N ARG A 22 -52.40 23.01 12.81
CA ARG A 22 -52.95 22.54 11.53
C ARG A 22 -54.34 23.14 11.36
N ASN A 23 -54.60 23.83 10.24
CA ASN A 23 -55.95 24.28 9.91
C ASN A 23 -56.31 23.95 8.45
N ARG A 24 -57.60 23.78 8.18
CA ARG A 24 -58.11 23.19 6.92
C ARG A 24 -59.47 23.80 6.60
N SER A 25 -59.58 24.61 5.56
CA SER A 25 -60.86 25.13 5.07
C SER A 25 -61.27 24.51 3.73
N LEU A 26 -62.54 24.16 3.69
CA LEU A 26 -63.38 23.85 2.52
C LEU A 26 -63.72 25.20 1.81
N ARG A 27 -64.23 25.30 0.57
CA ARG A 27 -64.47 24.38 -0.58
C ARG A 27 -65.21 25.21 -1.64
N ASN A 28 -64.92 25.07 -2.94
CA ASN A 28 -65.93 25.01 -4.02
C ASN A 28 -65.29 24.84 -5.40
N ASN A 29 -66.13 24.55 -6.40
CA ASN A 29 -65.74 24.18 -7.76
C ASN A 29 -65.68 25.39 -8.69
N GLU A 30 -64.89 25.28 -9.75
CA GLU A 30 -65.38 25.60 -11.10
C GLU A 30 -64.69 24.71 -12.14
N ARG A 31 -65.30 24.58 -13.33
CA ARG A 31 -64.79 23.76 -14.45
C ARG A 31 -64.59 24.66 -15.67
N GLU A 32 -63.37 24.73 -16.18
CA GLU A 32 -63.12 25.14 -17.55
C GLU A 32 -62.13 24.20 -18.25
N ASN A 33 -62.40 23.92 -19.53
CA ASN A 33 -61.54 23.15 -20.41
C ASN A 33 -60.78 24.10 -21.35
N THR A 34 -59.49 24.29 -21.15
CA THR A 34 -58.61 24.92 -22.15
C THR A 34 -57.35 24.07 -22.41
N LEU A 35 -56.86 24.13 -23.65
CA LEU A 35 -55.87 23.19 -24.17
C LEU A 35 -54.42 23.67 -24.00
N ARG A 36 -53.49 22.69 -24.01
CA ARG A 36 -52.08 22.80 -24.43
C ARG A 36 -51.19 23.82 -23.69
N ARG A 37 -50.32 23.29 -22.82
CA ARG A 37 -48.91 23.07 -23.22
C ARG A 37 -48.21 22.09 -22.28
N ALA A 38 -47.44 21.16 -22.84
CA ALA A 38 -46.49 20.36 -22.06
C ALA A 38 -45.28 21.24 -21.71
N SER A 39 -45.19 21.67 -20.45
CA SER A 39 -43.96 22.27 -19.92
C SER A 39 -42.99 21.15 -19.58
N SER A 40 -41.81 21.15 -20.18
CA SER A 40 -40.78 20.14 -19.94
C SER A 40 -40.29 20.22 -18.50
N THR A 41 -40.39 19.11 -17.77
CA THR A 41 -39.74 18.99 -16.46
C THR A 41 -38.24 19.12 -16.64
N VAL A 42 -37.69 20.24 -16.19
CA VAL A 42 -36.24 20.49 -16.18
C VAL A 42 -35.57 19.39 -15.39
N LYS A 43 -34.93 18.45 -16.09
CA LYS A 43 -34.01 17.49 -15.47
C LYS A 43 -32.89 18.30 -14.83
N ARG A 44 -32.96 18.45 -13.50
CA ARG A 44 -31.82 18.92 -12.71
C ARG A 44 -30.72 17.88 -12.85
N ASN A 45 -29.80 18.12 -13.78
CA ASN A 45 -28.57 17.36 -13.93
C ASN A 45 -27.72 17.58 -12.66
N ALA A 46 -28.00 16.79 -11.63
CA ALA A 46 -27.03 16.54 -10.57
C ALA A 46 -25.81 15.92 -11.24
N ARG A 47 -24.74 16.72 -11.40
CA ARG A 47 -23.45 16.20 -11.85
C ARG A 47 -23.06 15.10 -10.86
N GLY A 48 -22.85 13.89 -11.35
CA GLY A 48 -22.35 12.79 -10.54
C GLY A 48 -20.96 13.11 -9.97
N PRO A 49 -20.42 12.27 -9.07
CA PRO A 49 -19.05 12.45 -8.59
C PRO A 49 -18.07 12.38 -9.76
N THR A 50 -17.57 13.53 -10.20
CA THR A 50 -16.78 13.69 -11.42
C THR A 50 -15.41 13.05 -11.22
N CYS A 51 -15.13 11.95 -11.92
CA CYS A 51 -13.80 11.33 -11.93
C CYS A 51 -12.72 12.33 -12.35
N ASP A 52 -11.53 12.18 -11.80
CA ASP A 52 -10.41 13.06 -12.10
C ASP A 52 -9.70 12.53 -13.35
N ILE A 53 -9.30 13.42 -14.26
CA ILE A 53 -8.65 13.06 -15.53
C ILE A 53 -7.31 13.79 -15.59
N TYR A 54 -6.22 13.04 -15.74
CA TYR A 54 -4.87 13.59 -15.79
C TYR A 54 -3.98 12.82 -16.75
N THR A 55 -2.83 13.39 -17.08
CA THR A 55 -1.80 12.78 -17.93
C THR A 55 -0.50 12.65 -17.14
N TYR A 56 0.09 11.46 -17.15
CA TYR A 56 1.38 11.18 -16.51
C TYR A 56 2.25 10.37 -17.49
N LEU A 57 3.51 10.78 -17.70
CA LEU A 57 4.43 10.22 -18.71
C LEU A 57 3.80 10.04 -20.11
N HIS A 58 3.01 11.02 -20.53
CA HIS A 58 2.23 11.03 -21.78
C HIS A 58 1.13 9.94 -21.88
N GLU A 59 0.79 9.28 -20.77
CA GLU A 59 -0.32 8.33 -20.69
C GLU A 59 -1.52 8.93 -19.95
N LYS A 60 -2.74 8.63 -20.41
CA LYS A 60 -3.97 9.24 -19.90
C LYS A 60 -4.64 8.36 -18.85
N TYR A 61 -4.88 8.95 -17.68
CA TYR A 61 -5.49 8.32 -16.52
C TYR A 61 -6.89 8.87 -16.29
N LEU A 62 -7.82 7.97 -15.98
CA LEU A 62 -9.16 8.27 -15.47
C LEU A 62 -9.28 7.69 -14.07
N ASP A 63 -9.27 8.55 -13.07
CA ASP A 63 -9.39 8.19 -11.67
C ASP A 63 -10.82 8.37 -11.15
N CYS A 64 -11.50 7.25 -10.98
CA CYS A 64 -12.84 7.16 -10.39
C CYS A 64 -12.81 6.46 -9.02
N GLN A 65 -11.67 6.44 -8.32
CA GLN A 65 -11.52 5.71 -7.06
C GLN A 65 -12.37 6.32 -5.94
N GLU A 66 -12.89 5.46 -5.05
CA GLU A 66 -13.71 5.82 -3.87
C GLU A 66 -15.02 6.59 -4.18
N ARG A 67 -15.39 6.77 -5.46
CA ARG A 67 -16.56 7.55 -5.89
C ARG A 67 -17.91 6.84 -5.70
N LYS A 68 -17.93 5.65 -5.09
CA LYS A 68 -19.11 4.81 -4.78
C LYS A 68 -19.93 4.39 -6.01
N LEU A 69 -19.29 4.33 -7.19
CA LEU A 69 -19.91 3.95 -8.45
C LEU A 69 -20.46 2.51 -8.42
N VAL A 70 -21.59 2.28 -9.09
CA VAL A 70 -22.17 0.93 -9.29
C VAL A 70 -22.19 0.49 -10.76
N PHE A 71 -21.75 1.37 -11.67
CA PHE A 71 -21.64 1.14 -13.12
C PHE A 71 -20.54 2.02 -13.74
N VAL A 72 -20.05 1.63 -14.92
CA VAL A 72 -19.15 2.39 -15.81
C VAL A 72 -19.96 3.39 -16.63
N ALA A 73 -19.58 4.67 -16.63
CA ALA A 73 -20.35 5.69 -17.35
C ALA A 73 -20.06 5.68 -18.87
N PRO A 74 -21.03 6.06 -19.74
CA PRO A 74 -20.89 5.96 -21.20
C PRO A 74 -20.15 7.14 -21.84
N ASP A 75 -19.88 8.19 -21.07
CA ASP A 75 -19.39 9.52 -21.45
C ASP A 75 -17.92 9.80 -21.01
N TRP A 76 -17.22 8.77 -20.53
CA TRP A 76 -15.78 8.87 -20.22
C TRP A 76 -14.91 8.87 -21.49
N PRO A 77 -13.66 9.40 -21.44
CA PRO A 77 -12.82 9.54 -22.62
C PRO A 77 -12.38 8.19 -23.19
N GLU A 78 -12.56 7.99 -24.50
CA GLU A 78 -12.23 6.73 -25.20
C GLU A 78 -10.72 6.55 -25.43
N ASP A 79 -9.93 7.62 -25.27
CA ASP A 79 -8.47 7.67 -25.32
C ASP A 79 -7.78 7.41 -23.95
N THR A 80 -8.54 7.01 -22.92
CA THR A 80 -8.00 6.61 -21.61
C THR A 80 -7.15 5.34 -21.72
N LYS A 81 -5.91 5.39 -21.24
CA LYS A 81 -5.01 4.22 -21.14
C LYS A 81 -5.14 3.48 -19.81
N HIS A 82 -5.34 4.20 -18.71
CA HIS A 82 -5.45 3.61 -17.37
C HIS A 82 -6.75 4.05 -16.71
N MET A 83 -7.59 3.08 -16.34
CA MET A 83 -8.90 3.32 -15.74
C MET A 83 -8.92 2.78 -14.32
N LEU A 84 -8.96 3.68 -13.34
CA LEU A 84 -8.85 3.36 -11.91
C LEU A 84 -10.24 3.40 -11.27
N LEU A 85 -10.88 2.23 -11.13
CA LEU A 85 -12.23 2.08 -10.58
C LEU A 85 -12.24 1.42 -9.19
N ALA A 86 -11.10 1.42 -8.49
CA ALA A 86 -10.98 0.80 -7.17
C ALA A 86 -11.89 1.41 -6.10
N ARG A 87 -12.18 0.64 -5.05
CA ARG A 87 -12.95 1.10 -3.86
C ARG A 87 -14.34 1.63 -4.20
N ASN A 88 -14.97 1.05 -5.22
CA ASN A 88 -16.32 1.37 -5.66
C ASN A 88 -17.30 0.27 -5.22
N ARG A 89 -18.48 0.20 -5.86
CA ARG A 89 -19.59 -0.71 -5.54
C ARG A 89 -20.11 -1.42 -6.80
N ILE A 90 -19.22 -1.62 -7.78
CA ILE A 90 -19.54 -2.31 -9.03
C ILE A 90 -19.80 -3.79 -8.68
N ARG A 91 -20.98 -4.31 -9.07
CA ARG A 91 -21.44 -5.67 -8.68
C ARG A 91 -21.34 -6.71 -9.79
N LYS A 92 -21.45 -6.27 -11.04
CA LYS A 92 -21.47 -7.12 -12.22
C LYS A 92 -20.78 -6.40 -13.38
N LEU A 93 -19.85 -7.07 -14.03
CA LEU A 93 -19.30 -6.61 -15.31
C LEU A 93 -20.17 -7.22 -16.42
N LYS A 94 -20.76 -6.37 -17.27
CA LYS A 94 -21.65 -6.80 -18.36
C LYS A 94 -20.90 -6.96 -19.67
N ASN A 95 -21.42 -7.80 -20.56
CA ASN A 95 -20.95 -7.88 -21.95
C ASN A 95 -20.77 -6.48 -22.57
N ASN A 96 -19.64 -6.26 -23.25
CA ASN A 96 -19.29 -5.02 -23.93
C ASN A 96 -19.18 -3.76 -23.03
N MET A 97 -19.06 -3.90 -21.70
CA MET A 97 -18.99 -2.77 -20.75
C MET A 97 -17.80 -1.82 -21.02
N PHE A 98 -16.69 -2.33 -21.55
CA PHE A 98 -15.46 -1.56 -21.78
C PHE A 98 -15.08 -1.40 -23.27
N SER A 99 -15.90 -1.86 -24.23
CA SER A 99 -15.52 -2.02 -25.64
C SER A 99 -15.22 -0.73 -26.43
N LYS A 100 -15.51 0.43 -25.83
CA LYS A 100 -15.08 1.75 -26.30
C LYS A 100 -13.59 2.01 -26.08
N TYR A 101 -13.03 1.54 -24.97
CA TYR A 101 -11.71 1.94 -24.47
C TYR A 101 -10.59 1.07 -25.11
N LYS A 102 -10.52 1.06 -26.44
CA LYS A 102 -9.66 0.15 -27.21
C LYS A 102 -8.15 0.34 -27.02
N VAL A 103 -7.74 1.47 -26.42
CA VAL A 103 -6.35 1.79 -26.07
C VAL A 103 -6.02 1.55 -24.59
N LEU A 104 -6.97 0.99 -23.82
CA LEU A 104 -6.81 0.73 -22.39
C LEU A 104 -5.75 -0.35 -22.15
N THR A 105 -4.68 0.01 -21.44
CA THR A 105 -3.60 -0.90 -21.02
C THR A 105 -3.83 -1.41 -19.59
N THR A 106 -4.47 -0.59 -18.74
CA THR A 106 -4.68 -0.89 -17.32
C THR A 106 -6.13 -0.70 -16.90
N LEU A 107 -6.72 -1.73 -16.31
CA LEU A 107 -8.06 -1.70 -15.72
C LEU A 107 -7.99 -2.15 -14.26
N ASP A 108 -8.19 -1.21 -13.34
CA ASP A 108 -8.26 -1.49 -11.92
C ASP A 108 -9.71 -1.55 -11.44
N LEU A 109 -10.12 -2.73 -10.98
CA LEU A 109 -11.45 -3.05 -10.46
C LEU A 109 -11.37 -3.61 -9.02
N GLN A 110 -10.23 -3.47 -8.34
CA GLN A 110 -10.03 -4.02 -6.99
C GLN A 110 -10.98 -3.37 -5.95
N GLN A 111 -11.22 -4.06 -4.83
CA GLN A 111 -12.04 -3.52 -3.72
C GLN A 111 -13.43 -3.04 -4.19
N ASN A 112 -14.15 -3.92 -4.90
CA ASN A 112 -15.52 -3.70 -5.37
C ASN A 112 -16.43 -4.86 -4.90
N ASP A 113 -17.73 -4.79 -5.25
CA ASP A 113 -18.71 -5.84 -4.94
C ASP A 113 -18.81 -6.92 -6.07
N ILE A 114 -17.80 -7.08 -6.94
CA ILE A 114 -17.94 -7.84 -8.19
C ILE A 114 -18.16 -9.32 -7.90
N SER A 115 -19.32 -9.84 -8.27
CA SER A 115 -19.76 -11.22 -8.00
C SER A 115 -20.19 -11.99 -9.25
N LYS A 116 -20.30 -11.31 -10.41
CA LYS A 116 -20.44 -11.94 -11.72
C LYS A 116 -19.69 -11.12 -12.78
N ILE A 117 -18.97 -11.81 -13.64
CA ILE A 117 -18.43 -11.29 -14.91
C ILE A 117 -19.18 -12.04 -16.02
N GLU A 118 -19.61 -11.33 -17.06
CA GLU A 118 -20.27 -11.91 -18.24
C GLU A 118 -19.24 -12.17 -19.36
N SER A 119 -19.51 -13.12 -20.26
CA SER A 119 -18.49 -13.69 -21.16
C SER A 119 -17.77 -12.65 -22.02
N GLU A 120 -18.48 -11.66 -22.54
CA GLU A 120 -17.91 -10.61 -23.39
C GLU A 120 -17.58 -9.33 -22.59
N ALA A 121 -17.45 -9.40 -21.26
CA ALA A 121 -17.30 -8.19 -20.44
C ALA A 121 -16.07 -7.34 -20.80
N PHE A 122 -14.99 -8.00 -21.23
CA PHE A 122 -13.74 -7.38 -21.66
C PHE A 122 -13.59 -7.32 -23.20
N TYR A 123 -14.68 -7.48 -23.96
CA TYR A 123 -14.65 -7.43 -25.42
C TYR A 123 -14.02 -6.12 -25.95
N GLY A 124 -13.05 -6.25 -26.86
CA GLY A 124 -12.36 -5.12 -27.49
C GLY A 124 -11.24 -4.48 -26.66
N LEU A 125 -10.78 -5.15 -25.59
CA LEU A 125 -9.65 -4.72 -24.76
C LEU A 125 -8.32 -5.35 -25.21
N ASP A 126 -8.07 -5.34 -26.53
CA ASP A 126 -6.93 -6.02 -27.16
C ASP A 126 -5.55 -5.57 -26.64
N LYS A 127 -5.49 -4.36 -26.05
CA LYS A 127 -4.28 -3.72 -25.51
C LYS A 127 -4.13 -3.83 -23.99
N LEU A 128 -5.06 -4.47 -23.30
CA LEU A 128 -5.03 -4.60 -21.84
C LEU A 128 -3.89 -5.53 -21.41
N THR A 129 -2.91 -4.98 -20.69
CA THR A 129 -1.80 -5.72 -20.10
C THR A 129 -2.07 -6.06 -18.64
N THR A 130 -2.78 -5.17 -17.93
CA THR A 130 -2.91 -5.18 -16.47
C THR A 130 -4.38 -5.17 -16.05
N LEU A 131 -4.82 -6.22 -15.36
CA LEU A 131 -6.19 -6.35 -14.82
C LEU A 131 -6.15 -6.69 -13.33
N LEU A 132 -6.77 -5.83 -12.51
CA LEU A 132 -6.80 -5.97 -11.06
C LEU A 132 -8.22 -6.30 -10.59
N LEU A 133 -8.43 -7.52 -10.10
CA LEU A 133 -9.72 -8.03 -9.61
C LEU A 133 -9.65 -8.49 -8.15
N GLN A 134 -8.53 -8.31 -7.45
CA GLN A 134 -8.38 -8.68 -6.05
C GLN A 134 -9.37 -7.96 -5.12
N HIS A 135 -9.66 -8.56 -3.96
CA HIS A 135 -10.60 -8.01 -2.97
C HIS A 135 -12.01 -7.76 -3.58
N ASN A 136 -12.57 -8.77 -4.23
CA ASN A 136 -13.93 -8.75 -4.80
C ASN A 136 -14.74 -9.95 -4.26
N GLN A 137 -15.88 -10.27 -4.89
CA GLN A 137 -16.79 -11.34 -4.49
C GLN A 137 -16.92 -12.45 -5.57
N ILE A 138 -15.88 -12.61 -6.41
CA ILE A 138 -15.85 -13.59 -7.50
C ILE A 138 -15.66 -14.99 -6.88
N LYS A 139 -16.52 -15.94 -7.27
CA LYS A 139 -16.42 -17.33 -6.83
C LYS A 139 -15.82 -18.25 -7.90
N ILE A 140 -16.19 -18.01 -9.15
CA ILE A 140 -15.90 -18.86 -10.31
C ILE A 140 -15.65 -17.94 -11.50
N LEU A 141 -14.70 -18.31 -12.35
CA LEU A 141 -14.29 -17.57 -13.55
C LEU A 141 -13.71 -18.57 -14.56
N SER A 142 -14.19 -18.57 -15.81
CA SER A 142 -13.63 -19.37 -16.93
C SER A 142 -12.50 -18.60 -17.62
N GLU A 143 -11.62 -19.29 -18.34
CA GLU A 143 -10.59 -18.64 -19.17
C GLU A 143 -11.18 -17.83 -20.34
N GLU A 144 -12.39 -18.16 -20.80
CA GLU A 144 -13.06 -17.58 -21.98
C GLU A 144 -13.08 -16.04 -21.99
N ILE A 145 -13.27 -15.42 -20.83
CA ILE A 145 -13.33 -13.95 -20.70
C ILE A 145 -12.00 -13.26 -21.07
N PHE A 146 -10.89 -13.98 -21.06
CA PHE A 146 -9.55 -13.46 -21.38
C PHE A 146 -9.18 -13.62 -22.87
N ILE A 147 -10.01 -14.32 -23.67
CA ILE A 147 -9.85 -14.40 -25.14
C ILE A 147 -9.84 -12.98 -25.76
N TYR A 148 -10.56 -12.04 -25.15
CA TYR A 148 -10.63 -10.64 -25.55
C TYR A 148 -9.50 -9.75 -24.99
N THR A 149 -8.55 -10.32 -24.24
CA THR A 149 -7.40 -9.62 -23.66
C THR A 149 -6.08 -10.36 -23.97
N PRO A 150 -5.71 -10.57 -25.25
CA PRO A 150 -4.53 -11.34 -25.63
C PRO A 150 -3.18 -10.71 -25.22
N SER A 151 -3.18 -9.42 -24.86
CA SER A 151 -1.99 -8.72 -24.33
C SER A 151 -1.81 -8.87 -22.80
N LEU A 152 -2.71 -9.58 -22.11
CA LEU A 152 -2.77 -9.64 -20.64
C LEU A 152 -1.55 -10.35 -20.05
N ASN A 153 -0.63 -9.57 -19.48
CA ASN A 153 0.60 -10.07 -18.89
C ASN A 153 0.59 -10.01 -17.35
N TYR A 154 -0.42 -9.39 -16.73
CA TYR A 154 -0.50 -9.18 -15.29
C TYR A 154 -1.96 -9.21 -14.81
N LEU A 155 -2.31 -10.23 -14.02
CA LEU A 155 -3.68 -10.47 -13.55
C LEU A 155 -3.68 -10.80 -12.06
N ARG A 156 -4.33 -9.98 -11.23
CA ARG A 156 -4.46 -10.20 -9.79
C ARG A 156 -5.87 -10.67 -9.40
N LEU A 157 -5.93 -11.82 -8.73
CA LEU A 157 -7.16 -12.56 -8.40
C LEU A 157 -7.31 -12.88 -6.90
N TYR A 158 -6.34 -12.55 -6.05
CA TYR A 158 -6.36 -12.93 -4.63
C TYR A 158 -7.48 -12.24 -3.83
N ASP A 159 -7.74 -12.76 -2.63
CA ASP A 159 -8.82 -12.33 -1.72
C ASP A 159 -10.17 -12.16 -2.42
N ASN A 160 -10.52 -13.19 -3.19
CA ASN A 160 -11.85 -13.46 -3.71
C ASN A 160 -12.33 -14.80 -3.13
N PRO A 161 -13.64 -15.01 -2.91
CA PRO A 161 -14.21 -16.23 -2.34
C PRO A 161 -14.24 -17.41 -3.33
N TRP A 162 -13.07 -17.79 -3.86
CA TRP A 162 -12.91 -18.83 -4.89
C TRP A 162 -13.50 -20.17 -4.46
N HIS A 163 -14.35 -20.72 -5.34
CA HIS A 163 -14.96 -22.04 -5.27
C HIS A 163 -14.29 -22.95 -6.30
N CYS A 164 -13.34 -23.74 -5.82
CA CYS A 164 -12.49 -24.63 -6.59
C CYS A 164 -13.22 -25.93 -6.92
N SER A 165 -14.11 -25.80 -7.90
CA SER A 165 -14.91 -26.87 -8.53
C SER A 165 -14.57 -26.97 -10.02
N CYS A 166 -15.13 -27.93 -10.74
CA CYS A 166 -14.88 -28.13 -12.18
C CYS A 166 -15.09 -26.85 -13.03
N GLU A 167 -16.06 -25.99 -12.69
CA GLU A 167 -16.27 -24.69 -13.35
C GLU A 167 -15.05 -23.72 -13.26
N LEU A 168 -13.99 -24.05 -12.50
CA LEU A 168 -12.72 -23.30 -12.36
C LEU A 168 -11.53 -23.99 -13.06
N GLU A 169 -11.70 -25.17 -13.67
CA GLU A 169 -10.61 -25.98 -14.25
C GLU A 169 -9.80 -25.21 -15.30
N THR A 170 -10.48 -24.61 -16.28
CA THR A 170 -9.84 -23.86 -17.39
C THR A 170 -9.04 -22.66 -16.91
N LEU A 171 -9.50 -21.98 -15.87
CA LEU A 171 -8.74 -20.90 -15.24
C LEU A 171 -7.46 -21.45 -14.60
N VAL A 172 -7.54 -22.55 -13.84
CA VAL A 172 -6.37 -23.10 -13.14
C VAL A 172 -5.30 -23.60 -14.12
N THR A 173 -5.70 -24.28 -15.20
CA THR A 173 -4.75 -24.73 -16.24
C THR A 173 -4.15 -23.54 -17.00
N MET A 174 -4.94 -22.51 -17.36
CA MET A 174 -4.43 -21.27 -17.96
C MET A 174 -3.42 -20.57 -17.04
N LEU A 175 -3.68 -20.49 -15.74
CA LEU A 175 -2.76 -19.90 -14.76
C LEU A 175 -1.46 -20.72 -14.60
N GLN A 176 -1.47 -22.01 -14.91
CA GLN A 176 -0.30 -22.89 -14.81
C GLN A 176 0.66 -22.83 -16.00
N VAL A 177 0.25 -22.25 -17.13
CA VAL A 177 1.11 -22.15 -18.32
C VAL A 177 2.41 -21.38 -18.00
N PRO A 178 3.62 -21.88 -18.33
CA PRO A 178 4.89 -21.25 -17.93
C PRO A 178 5.16 -19.82 -18.44
N THR A 179 4.37 -19.31 -19.39
CA THR A 179 4.33 -17.90 -19.79
C THR A 179 3.56 -17.03 -18.80
N ASN A 180 2.54 -17.59 -18.15
CA ASN A 180 1.53 -16.87 -17.36
C ASN A 180 1.98 -16.69 -15.90
N ARG A 181 3.29 -16.43 -15.72
CA ARG A 181 3.96 -16.35 -14.40
C ARG A 181 3.35 -15.30 -13.49
N ASN A 182 2.88 -14.20 -14.07
CA ASN A 182 2.35 -13.03 -13.38
C ASN A 182 0.81 -13.00 -13.28
N LEU A 183 0.12 -14.03 -13.77
CA LEU A 183 -1.34 -14.14 -13.67
C LEU A 183 -1.74 -14.99 -12.46
N GLY A 184 -2.80 -14.59 -11.74
CA GLY A 184 -3.44 -15.38 -10.68
C GLY A 184 -2.59 -15.66 -9.43
N ASN A 185 -1.46 -14.96 -9.26
CA ASN A 185 -0.59 -15.16 -8.10
C ASN A 185 -1.33 -14.82 -6.79
N TYR A 186 -1.03 -15.56 -5.72
CA TYR A 186 -1.64 -15.50 -4.37
C TYR A 186 -3.15 -15.81 -4.29
N ALA A 187 -3.83 -16.05 -5.40
CA ALA A 187 -5.20 -16.55 -5.36
C ALA A 187 -5.23 -17.94 -4.71
N LYS A 188 -6.18 -18.13 -3.78
CA LYS A 188 -6.35 -19.35 -2.99
C LYS A 188 -7.83 -19.76 -2.96
N CYS A 189 -8.10 -21.05 -2.86
CA CYS A 189 -9.46 -21.53 -2.64
C CYS A 189 -9.96 -21.14 -1.25
N VAL A 190 -11.24 -20.78 -1.17
CA VAL A 190 -11.99 -20.66 0.09
C VAL A 190 -12.89 -21.88 0.30
N HIS A 191 -13.42 -22.42 -0.81
CA HIS A 191 -14.19 -23.66 -0.87
C HIS A 191 -13.69 -24.53 -2.05
N PRO A 192 -13.90 -25.87 -2.03
CA PRO A 192 -14.40 -26.66 -0.91
C PRO A 192 -13.36 -26.69 0.23
N ILE A 193 -13.72 -27.24 1.39
CA ILE A 193 -12.94 -27.06 2.65
C ILE A 193 -11.59 -27.77 2.57
N GLU A 194 -11.52 -28.86 1.82
CA GLU A 194 -10.38 -29.73 1.55
C GLU A 194 -9.29 -29.01 0.74
N LEU A 195 -9.70 -28.07 -0.12
CA LEU A 195 -8.81 -27.22 -0.91
C LEU A 195 -8.53 -25.86 -0.27
N LYS A 196 -9.16 -25.53 0.88
CA LYS A 196 -9.06 -24.22 1.52
C LYS A 196 -7.60 -23.80 1.75
N ASN A 197 -7.29 -22.55 1.42
CA ASN A 197 -5.95 -21.94 1.45
C ASN A 197 -4.92 -22.48 0.43
N GLN A 198 -5.21 -23.54 -0.33
CA GLN A 198 -4.33 -23.99 -1.43
C GLN A 198 -4.30 -22.93 -2.54
N LYS A 199 -3.10 -22.62 -3.07
CA LYS A 199 -2.92 -21.60 -4.13
C LYS A 199 -3.44 -22.15 -5.47
N LEU A 200 -4.26 -21.39 -6.21
CA LEU A 200 -4.88 -21.85 -7.47
C LEU A 200 -3.86 -22.45 -8.44
N LYS A 201 -2.70 -21.79 -8.61
CA LYS A 201 -1.62 -22.23 -9.51
C LYS A 201 -0.96 -23.57 -9.12
N GLN A 202 -1.20 -24.07 -7.91
CA GLN A 202 -0.60 -25.30 -7.39
C GLN A 202 -1.58 -26.49 -7.34
N ILE A 203 -2.87 -26.26 -7.60
CA ILE A 203 -3.92 -27.28 -7.60
C ILE A 203 -3.94 -27.97 -8.95
N LYS A 204 -4.03 -29.30 -8.98
CA LYS A 204 -4.10 -30.05 -10.23
C LYS A 204 -5.53 -30.10 -10.77
N ALA A 205 -5.68 -30.27 -12.09
CA ALA A 205 -6.98 -30.36 -12.74
C ALA A 205 -7.85 -31.53 -12.21
N ASP A 206 -7.25 -32.69 -11.93
CA ASP A 206 -7.89 -33.88 -11.34
C ASP A 206 -8.40 -33.66 -9.90
N GLN A 207 -7.97 -32.58 -9.23
CA GLN A 207 -8.47 -32.17 -7.91
C GLN A 207 -9.68 -31.21 -8.01
N LEU A 208 -10.03 -30.75 -9.22
CA LEU A 208 -11.14 -29.83 -9.50
C LEU A 208 -12.29 -30.51 -10.24
N CYS A 209 -11.97 -31.44 -11.16
CA CYS A 209 -12.94 -32.12 -12.01
C CYS A 209 -12.54 -33.58 -12.26
N SER A 210 -13.47 -34.51 -12.07
CA SER A 210 -13.29 -35.92 -12.43
C SER A 210 -13.58 -36.13 -13.93
N GLU A 211 -13.06 -37.21 -14.52
CA GLU A 211 -13.39 -37.58 -15.92
C GLU A 211 -14.90 -37.83 -16.14
N GLU A 212 -15.64 -38.17 -15.08
CA GLU A 212 -17.10 -38.32 -15.07
C GLU A 212 -17.81 -36.95 -15.05
N ASP A 213 -17.32 -35.99 -14.26
CA ASP A 213 -17.88 -34.63 -14.16
C ASP A 213 -17.76 -33.87 -15.49
N ARG A 214 -16.68 -34.12 -16.26
CA ARG A 214 -16.49 -33.55 -17.60
C ARG A 214 -17.52 -34.04 -18.63
N GLN A 215 -18.21 -35.16 -18.38
CA GLN A 215 -19.12 -35.79 -19.35
C GLN A 215 -20.61 -35.42 -19.16
N ASP A 216 -21.06 -35.07 -17.95
CA ASP A 216 -22.37 -34.43 -17.75
C ASP A 216 -22.33 -33.30 -16.69
N PRO A 217 -22.16 -32.03 -17.13
CA PRO A 217 -22.16 -30.86 -16.25
C PRO A 217 -23.45 -30.64 -15.43
N LYS A 218 -24.52 -31.41 -15.66
CA LYS A 218 -25.79 -31.31 -14.90
C LYS A 218 -25.76 -32.05 -13.57
N ASN A 219 -24.81 -32.97 -13.35
CA ASN A 219 -24.73 -33.77 -12.12
C ASN A 219 -24.01 -33.05 -10.95
N ILE A 220 -23.42 -31.88 -11.21
CA ILE A 220 -22.69 -31.08 -10.21
C ILE A 220 -23.64 -30.66 -9.08
N LYS A 221 -23.50 -31.31 -7.91
CA LYS A 221 -24.23 -30.95 -6.69
C LYS A 221 -23.81 -29.56 -6.23
N ARG A 222 -24.65 -28.57 -6.53
CA ARG A 222 -24.48 -27.17 -6.07
C ARG A 222 -24.80 -27.05 -4.58
N GLU A 223 -23.89 -27.53 -3.75
CA GLU A 223 -23.91 -27.22 -2.33
C GLU A 223 -23.83 -25.71 -2.11
N LYS A 224 -24.62 -25.24 -1.15
CA LYS A 224 -24.91 -23.82 -0.98
C LYS A 224 -23.90 -23.27 0.05
N PRO A 225 -22.86 -22.52 -0.35
CA PRO A 225 -21.77 -22.16 0.55
C PRO A 225 -22.29 -21.32 1.73
N GLU A 226 -22.03 -21.81 2.94
CA GLU A 226 -22.32 -21.08 4.17
C GLU A 226 -21.52 -19.77 4.25
N PRO A 227 -22.04 -18.71 4.89
CA PRO A 227 -21.37 -17.42 4.98
C PRO A 227 -20.24 -17.43 6.03
N VAL A 228 -19.15 -18.12 5.71
CA VAL A 228 -17.88 -18.04 6.46
C VAL A 228 -17.35 -16.61 6.39
N LYS A 229 -17.13 -15.99 7.55
CA LYS A 229 -16.44 -14.69 7.62
C LYS A 229 -14.94 -14.90 7.37
N PRO A 230 -14.28 -14.11 6.51
CA PRO A 230 -12.83 -14.15 6.41
C PRO A 230 -12.20 -13.70 7.73
N GLU A 231 -11.27 -14.48 8.27
CA GLU A 231 -10.50 -14.11 9.46
C GLU A 231 -9.19 -13.41 9.06
N PHE A 232 -9.01 -12.19 9.57
CA PHE A 232 -7.79 -11.38 9.56
C PHE A 232 -7.00 -11.31 8.25
N ASP A 233 -7.20 -10.22 7.53
CA ASP A 233 -7.10 -10.17 6.07
C ASP A 233 -6.29 -8.94 5.61
N SER A 234 -5.54 -9.08 4.51
CA SER A 234 -4.85 -7.97 3.82
C SER A 234 -5.81 -7.02 3.09
N SER A 235 -7.08 -7.42 2.90
CA SER A 235 -8.08 -6.75 2.05
C SER A 235 -8.46 -5.30 2.37
N LEU A 236 -7.92 -4.70 3.45
CA LEU A 236 -8.06 -3.28 3.73
C LEU A 236 -7.01 -2.40 3.03
N CYS A 237 -5.87 -2.98 2.61
CA CYS A 237 -4.83 -2.27 1.85
C CYS A 237 -5.25 -2.06 0.38
N HIS A 238 -4.69 -1.09 -0.33
CA HIS A 238 -4.94 -0.88 -1.77
C HIS A 238 -3.63 -0.96 -2.56
N MET A 239 -3.69 -1.58 -3.74
CA MET A 239 -2.55 -1.77 -4.63
C MET A 239 -2.55 -0.73 -5.77
N TYR A 240 -1.67 0.27 -5.70
CA TYR A 240 -1.34 1.08 -6.87
C TYR A 240 -0.30 0.33 -7.71
N VAL A 241 -0.56 0.05 -8.99
CA VAL A 241 0.45 -0.55 -9.89
C VAL A 241 1.36 0.52 -10.51
N PHE A 242 0.81 1.70 -10.79
CA PHE A 242 1.52 2.83 -11.40
C PHE A 242 1.59 4.03 -10.44
N PRO A 243 2.66 4.85 -10.47
CA PRO A 243 3.86 4.67 -11.30
C PRO A 243 4.83 3.60 -10.76
N VAL A 244 4.64 3.15 -9.52
CA VAL A 244 5.47 2.14 -8.85
C VAL A 244 4.54 1.19 -8.07
N PRO A 245 4.71 -0.16 -8.20
CA PRO A 245 3.95 -1.14 -7.42
C PRO A 245 3.99 -0.88 -5.92
N THR A 246 2.88 -0.37 -5.38
CA THR A 246 2.75 0.17 -4.02
C THR A 246 1.55 -0.42 -3.32
N LEU A 247 1.76 -1.17 -2.25
CA LEU A 247 0.69 -1.57 -1.33
C LEU A 247 0.50 -0.51 -0.23
N ASN A 248 -0.62 0.17 -0.25
CA ASN A 248 -0.97 1.22 0.72
C ASN A 248 -1.95 0.67 1.78
N CYS A 249 -1.40 0.40 2.96
CA CYS A 249 -2.07 -0.05 4.17
C CYS A 249 -2.24 1.07 5.22
N LYS A 250 -2.06 2.35 4.82
CA LYS A 250 -2.04 3.51 5.72
C LYS A 250 -3.37 3.74 6.42
N ARG A 251 -3.35 4.02 7.74
CA ARG A 251 -4.54 4.33 8.57
C ARG A 251 -5.64 3.25 8.48
N LYS A 252 -5.27 1.99 8.72
CA LYS A 252 -6.16 0.81 8.69
C LYS A 252 -6.29 0.11 10.05
N ASP A 253 -5.86 0.77 11.14
CA ASP A 253 -5.89 0.26 12.52
C ASP A 253 -5.16 -1.09 12.73
N LEU A 254 -4.21 -1.42 11.85
CA LEU A 254 -3.50 -2.70 11.87
C LEU A 254 -2.66 -2.85 13.14
N LYS A 255 -2.77 -4.00 13.81
CA LYS A 255 -2.05 -4.33 15.06
C LYS A 255 -0.78 -5.18 14.85
N LYS A 256 -0.56 -5.63 13.62
CA LYS A 256 0.54 -6.48 13.13
C LYS A 256 0.77 -6.16 11.65
N VAL A 257 1.89 -6.60 11.09
CA VAL A 257 2.07 -6.70 9.64
C VAL A 257 0.98 -7.64 9.08
N PRO A 258 0.30 -7.31 7.96
CA PRO A 258 -0.74 -8.16 7.39
C PRO A 258 -0.14 -9.32 6.61
N GLY A 259 -0.75 -10.51 6.68
CA GLY A 259 -0.27 -11.69 5.95
C GLY A 259 -0.73 -11.73 4.50
N ASN A 260 0.04 -12.41 3.63
CA ASN A 260 -0.16 -12.47 2.17
C ASN A 260 0.12 -11.15 1.42
N ILE A 261 1.15 -10.40 1.84
CA ILE A 261 1.65 -9.26 1.04
C ILE A 261 2.20 -9.82 -0.29
N PRO A 262 1.81 -9.27 -1.46
CA PRO A 262 2.37 -9.68 -2.74
C PRO A 262 3.85 -9.29 -2.84
N PRO A 263 4.76 -10.16 -3.31
CA PRO A 263 6.20 -9.95 -3.24
C PRO A 263 6.74 -9.04 -4.35
N ASP A 264 5.94 -8.83 -5.40
CA ASP A 264 6.22 -7.98 -6.55
C ASP A 264 5.90 -6.49 -6.29
N ILE A 265 5.77 -6.09 -5.02
CA ILE A 265 5.64 -4.67 -4.65
C ILE A 265 7.03 -4.07 -4.39
N ALA A 266 7.27 -2.89 -4.95
CA ALA A 266 8.47 -2.11 -4.67
C ALA A 266 8.28 -1.18 -3.45
N LYS A 267 7.04 -0.91 -3.03
CA LYS A 267 6.72 -0.04 -1.88
C LYS A 267 5.59 -0.57 -1.01
N LEU A 268 5.74 -0.42 0.31
CA LEU A 268 4.77 -0.80 1.33
C LEU A 268 4.59 0.35 2.33
N ASP A 269 3.39 0.96 2.36
CA ASP A 269 3.02 1.99 3.34
C ASP A 269 2.13 1.37 4.43
N LEU A 270 2.75 0.96 5.54
CA LEU A 270 2.09 0.48 6.78
C LEU A 270 1.97 1.59 7.84
N SER A 271 2.21 2.85 7.48
CA SER A 271 2.27 3.95 8.45
C SER A 271 0.91 4.33 9.05
N ASN A 272 0.96 5.06 10.18
CA ASN A 272 -0.23 5.54 10.88
C ASN A 272 -1.17 4.38 11.30
N ASN A 273 -0.60 3.25 11.72
CA ASN A 273 -1.33 2.08 12.22
C ASN A 273 -1.02 1.88 13.73
N LYS A 274 -1.14 0.66 14.26
CA LYS A 274 -1.01 0.30 15.68
C LYS A 274 -0.09 -0.91 15.88
N ILE A 275 0.89 -1.09 14.99
CA ILE A 275 1.87 -2.19 15.01
C ILE A 275 2.88 -1.89 16.13
N ARG A 276 2.75 -2.54 17.29
CA ARG A 276 3.60 -2.26 18.47
C ARG A 276 4.91 -3.02 18.52
N GLN A 277 5.03 -4.07 17.73
CA GLN A 277 6.20 -4.93 17.64
C GLN A 277 6.30 -5.44 16.20
N LEU A 278 7.53 -5.59 15.70
CA LEU A 278 7.82 -6.39 14.51
C LEU A 278 8.38 -7.74 14.96
N ARG A 279 8.02 -8.82 14.26
CA ARG A 279 8.40 -10.21 14.59
C ARG A 279 9.28 -10.80 13.50
N ALA A 280 10.08 -11.81 13.87
CA ALA A 280 10.87 -12.60 12.92
C ALA A 280 10.08 -12.95 11.65
N LYS A 281 10.70 -12.71 10.49
CA LYS A 281 10.19 -13.10 9.16
C LYS A 281 8.85 -12.48 8.74
N GLU A 282 8.37 -11.41 9.38
CA GLU A 282 7.14 -10.72 8.95
C GLU A 282 7.21 -10.13 7.51
N PHE A 283 8.41 -10.05 6.92
CA PHE A 283 8.64 -9.61 5.54
C PHE A 283 9.37 -10.64 4.65
N GLU A 284 9.47 -11.92 5.07
CA GLU A 284 10.28 -12.95 4.36
C GLU A 284 9.84 -13.19 2.90
N ASP A 285 8.55 -13.07 2.57
CA ASP A 285 8.05 -13.24 1.20
C ASP A 285 8.44 -12.08 0.26
N VAL A 286 8.70 -10.86 0.76
CA VAL A 286 8.66 -9.61 -0.06
C VAL A 286 10.03 -9.09 -0.51
N SER A 287 10.83 -9.95 -1.15
CA SER A 287 12.23 -9.66 -1.54
C SER A 287 12.45 -8.43 -2.42
N GLU A 288 11.47 -8.03 -3.25
CA GLU A 288 11.59 -6.91 -4.19
C GLU A 288 11.27 -5.54 -3.54
N LEU A 289 10.94 -5.52 -2.25
CA LEU A 289 10.55 -4.32 -1.53
C LEU A 289 11.73 -3.35 -1.37
N LYS A 290 11.60 -2.17 -1.99
CA LYS A 290 12.59 -1.09 -1.95
C LYS A 290 12.29 -0.01 -0.91
N ILE A 291 11.02 0.21 -0.60
CA ILE A 291 10.58 1.30 0.31
C ILE A 291 9.57 0.76 1.33
N LEU A 292 9.97 0.70 2.60
CA LEU A 292 9.12 0.27 3.71
C LEU A 292 8.83 1.45 4.65
N ASN A 293 7.56 1.89 4.70
CA ASN A 293 7.14 2.92 5.65
C ASN A 293 6.33 2.33 6.80
N LEU A 294 6.87 2.46 8.01
CA LEU A 294 6.33 1.97 9.27
C LEU A 294 6.12 3.12 10.28
N ASN A 295 6.14 4.37 9.84
CA ASN A 295 6.07 5.53 10.75
C ASN A 295 4.73 5.62 11.49
N SER A 296 4.73 6.29 12.64
CA SER A 296 3.50 6.58 13.40
C SER A 296 2.73 5.30 13.80
N ASN A 297 3.41 4.24 14.22
CA ASN A 297 2.81 2.95 14.61
C ASN A 297 2.84 2.67 16.12
N GLY A 298 3.77 3.29 16.85
CA GLY A 298 4.06 2.95 18.24
C GLY A 298 4.86 1.65 18.38
N ILE A 299 5.73 1.32 17.42
CA ILE A 299 6.66 0.20 17.51
C ILE A 299 7.60 0.44 18.69
N ALA A 300 7.64 -0.47 19.65
CA ALA A 300 8.54 -0.43 20.81
C ALA A 300 9.58 -1.55 20.79
N TYR A 301 9.36 -2.59 19.98
CA TYR A 301 10.25 -3.75 19.82
C TYR A 301 10.37 -4.14 18.34
N ILE A 302 11.57 -4.52 17.92
CA ILE A 302 11.86 -5.10 16.61
C ILE A 302 12.72 -6.34 16.86
N ASP A 303 12.17 -7.49 16.52
CA ASP A 303 12.88 -8.77 16.52
C ASP A 303 14.09 -8.71 15.56
N PRO A 304 15.29 -9.19 15.94
CA PRO A 304 16.47 -9.18 15.08
C PRO A 304 16.24 -9.79 13.68
N ALA A 305 15.37 -10.80 13.56
CA ALA A 305 15.04 -11.43 12.27
C ALA A 305 13.81 -10.79 11.58
N ALA A 306 13.30 -9.65 12.04
CA ALA A 306 12.07 -9.04 11.51
C ALA A 306 12.20 -8.61 10.04
N PHE A 307 13.32 -7.98 9.68
CA PHE A 307 13.59 -7.49 8.33
C PHE A 307 14.27 -8.53 7.43
N SER A 308 14.43 -9.77 7.89
CA SER A 308 15.13 -10.80 7.12
C SER A 308 14.40 -11.12 5.81
N GLY A 309 15.16 -11.16 4.71
CA GLY A 309 14.65 -11.27 3.34
C GLY A 309 14.47 -9.94 2.60
N LEU A 310 14.55 -8.78 3.28
CA LEU A 310 14.44 -7.44 2.67
C LEU A 310 15.72 -6.98 1.95
N ASN A 311 16.31 -7.89 1.17
CA ASN A 311 17.63 -7.74 0.56
C ASN A 311 17.74 -6.58 -0.44
N ASN A 312 16.62 -6.07 -0.97
CA ASN A 312 16.58 -4.94 -1.92
C ASN A 312 16.11 -3.61 -1.30
N LEU A 313 15.99 -3.52 0.04
CA LEU A 313 15.43 -2.36 0.71
C LEU A 313 16.38 -1.15 0.65
N GLU A 314 15.91 -0.05 0.03
CA GLU A 314 16.66 1.19 -0.15
C GLU A 314 16.25 2.28 0.86
N GLU A 315 14.98 2.28 1.31
CA GLU A 315 14.43 3.24 2.25
C GLU A 315 13.57 2.57 3.34
N LEU A 316 13.88 2.89 4.60
CA LEU A 316 13.14 2.44 5.79
C LEU A 316 12.72 3.64 6.65
N ASP A 317 11.42 3.85 6.82
CA ASP A 317 10.88 4.89 7.70
C ASP A 317 10.31 4.30 8.99
N LEU A 318 11.06 4.46 10.08
CA LEU A 318 10.69 4.08 11.45
C LEU A 318 10.39 5.30 12.33
N SER A 319 10.18 6.49 11.76
CA SER A 319 9.95 7.72 12.53
C SER A 319 8.63 7.70 13.31
N ASN A 320 8.53 8.54 14.35
CA ASN A 320 7.33 8.66 15.19
C ASN A 320 6.87 7.31 15.78
N ASN A 321 7.78 6.61 16.44
CA ASN A 321 7.54 5.32 17.08
C ASN A 321 7.97 5.38 18.56
N SER A 322 8.15 4.23 19.21
CA SER A 322 8.47 4.11 20.63
C SER A 322 9.80 3.38 20.87
N LEU A 323 10.70 3.44 19.88
CA LEU A 323 11.99 2.77 19.88
C LEU A 323 12.97 3.50 20.81
N GLN A 324 13.62 2.75 21.70
CA GLN A 324 14.61 3.29 22.65
C GLN A 324 16.05 2.95 22.23
N ASN A 325 16.25 1.80 21.59
CA ASN A 325 17.48 1.33 20.97
C ASN A 325 17.11 0.31 19.87
N PHE A 326 18.11 -0.30 19.23
CA PHE A 326 17.93 -1.54 18.47
C PHE A 326 18.76 -2.65 19.12
N GLU A 327 18.20 -3.86 19.18
CA GLU A 327 18.96 -5.06 19.54
C GLU A 327 19.99 -5.40 18.44
N TYR A 328 21.05 -6.13 18.81
CA TYR A 328 22.03 -6.62 17.86
C TYR A 328 21.35 -7.47 16.77
N GLY A 329 21.76 -7.30 15.51
CA GLY A 329 21.23 -8.05 14.36
C GLY A 329 20.08 -7.37 13.61
N VAL A 330 19.35 -6.45 14.23
CA VAL A 330 18.13 -5.81 13.66
C VAL A 330 18.35 -5.17 12.29
N LEU A 331 19.55 -4.67 11.98
CA LEU A 331 19.89 -4.05 10.68
C LEU A 331 20.88 -4.88 9.82
N GLU A 332 21.15 -6.14 10.19
CA GLU A 332 22.26 -6.92 9.61
C GLU A 332 22.00 -7.42 8.18
N ASP A 333 20.74 -7.71 7.82
CA ASP A 333 20.32 -8.11 6.46
C ASP A 333 20.08 -6.92 5.50
N LEU A 334 20.20 -5.67 5.95
CA LEU A 334 19.80 -4.46 5.19
C LEU A 334 20.91 -3.88 4.30
N TYR A 335 21.58 -4.74 3.53
CA TYR A 335 22.81 -4.43 2.77
C TYR A 335 22.71 -3.25 1.77
N PHE A 336 21.54 -2.98 1.22
CA PHE A 336 21.31 -1.96 0.18
C PHE A 336 20.61 -0.70 0.69
N LEU A 337 20.46 -0.55 2.01
CA LEU A 337 19.79 0.60 2.62
C LEU A 337 20.55 1.91 2.33
N LYS A 338 19.81 2.95 1.97
CA LYS A 338 20.32 4.29 1.63
C LYS A 338 19.73 5.37 2.53
N ILE A 339 18.50 5.17 3.01
CA ILE A 339 17.78 6.16 3.82
C ILE A 339 17.11 5.47 5.02
N LEU A 340 17.38 5.97 6.23
CA LEU A 340 16.83 5.45 7.49
C LEU A 340 16.27 6.57 8.36
N TRP A 341 14.94 6.70 8.43
CA TRP A 341 14.27 7.77 9.20
C TRP A 341 14.04 7.34 10.65
N LEU A 342 14.65 8.04 11.62
CA LEU A 342 14.64 7.68 13.05
C LEU A 342 14.10 8.80 13.97
N ARG A 343 13.66 9.94 13.41
CA ARG A 343 13.05 11.08 14.14
C ARG A 343 11.84 10.67 14.99
N GLU A 344 11.55 11.48 16.01
CA GLU A 344 10.43 11.28 16.93
C GLU A 344 10.38 9.86 17.55
N ASN A 345 11.53 9.35 17.95
CA ASN A 345 11.65 8.15 18.78
C ASN A 345 12.31 8.49 20.13
N PRO A 346 11.90 7.84 21.24
CA PRO A 346 12.41 8.08 22.58
C PRO A 346 13.78 7.43 22.83
N TRP A 347 14.80 7.75 22.00
CA TRP A 347 16.13 7.14 22.08
C TRP A 347 16.74 7.24 23.47
N ARG A 348 17.14 6.08 24.02
CA ARG A 348 17.75 5.91 25.33
C ARG A 348 19.26 5.81 25.18
N CYS A 349 19.94 6.84 25.63
CA CYS A 349 21.40 6.92 25.61
C CYS A 349 21.97 6.19 26.84
N ASP A 350 21.98 4.86 26.71
CA ASP A 350 22.68 3.91 27.57
C ASP A 350 23.57 2.99 26.71
N TYR A 351 24.15 1.93 27.30
CA TYR A 351 24.99 0.97 26.60
C TYR A 351 24.36 0.41 25.30
N ASN A 352 23.05 0.17 25.27
CA ASN A 352 22.37 -0.47 24.13
C ASN A 352 22.32 0.41 22.86
N ILE A 353 22.48 1.73 22.98
CA ILE A 353 22.48 2.62 21.80
C ILE A 353 23.74 2.46 20.92
N HIS A 354 24.79 1.85 21.47
CA HIS A 354 26.09 1.72 20.80
C HIS A 354 26.00 0.89 19.52
N TYR A 355 25.19 -0.19 19.47
CA TYR A 355 24.99 -0.98 18.24
C TYR A 355 24.51 -0.12 17.07
N LEU A 356 23.44 0.65 17.26
CA LEU A 356 22.88 1.54 16.24
C LEU A 356 23.87 2.62 15.80
N PHE A 357 24.61 3.22 16.75
CA PHE A 357 25.65 4.20 16.42
C PHE A 357 26.81 3.59 15.61
N TYR A 358 27.32 2.43 16.01
CA TYR A 358 28.42 1.78 15.29
C TYR A 358 27.99 1.22 13.95
N TRP A 359 26.78 0.67 13.82
CA TRP A 359 26.24 0.22 12.52
C TRP A 359 26.21 1.40 11.53
N LEU A 360 25.71 2.57 11.95
CA LEU A 360 25.69 3.79 11.13
C LEU A 360 27.09 4.37 10.86
N LYS A 361 28.07 4.17 11.76
CA LYS A 361 29.46 4.58 11.51
C LYS A 361 30.11 3.76 10.38
N HIS A 362 29.82 2.46 10.31
CA HIS A 362 30.35 1.59 9.25
C HIS A 362 29.58 1.76 7.93
N HIS A 363 28.26 1.93 7.99
CA HIS A 363 27.41 2.14 6.82
C HIS A 363 27.30 3.63 6.43
N TYR A 364 28.44 4.25 6.13
CA TYR A 364 28.53 5.71 5.85
C TYR A 364 27.68 6.19 4.66
N ASN A 365 27.25 5.28 3.77
CA ASN A 365 26.33 5.57 2.67
C ASN A 365 24.85 5.67 3.10
N VAL A 366 24.50 5.33 4.34
CA VAL A 366 23.13 5.43 4.87
C VAL A 366 22.87 6.84 5.40
N HIS A 367 22.02 7.58 4.70
CA HIS A 367 21.50 8.86 5.17
C HIS A 367 20.46 8.63 6.27
N TYR A 368 20.79 9.00 7.50
CA TYR A 368 19.91 8.89 8.66
C TYR A 368 19.59 10.25 9.28
N ASN A 369 18.54 10.31 10.11
CA ASN A 369 18.21 11.52 10.89
C ASN A 369 17.43 11.19 12.17
N GLY A 370 17.55 12.05 13.19
CA GLY A 370 16.74 11.95 14.42
C GLY A 370 17.35 11.21 15.60
N LEU A 371 18.66 10.89 15.56
CA LEU A 371 19.39 10.32 16.69
C LEU A 371 19.74 11.39 17.75
N GLU A 372 18.70 11.81 18.46
CA GLU A 372 18.78 12.70 19.63
C GLU A 372 18.32 11.91 20.87
N CYS A 373 19.15 11.89 21.92
CA CYS A 373 18.86 11.30 23.20
C CYS A 373 17.62 11.97 23.82
N LYS A 374 16.58 11.19 24.14
CA LYS A 374 15.39 11.67 24.88
C LYS A 374 15.39 11.23 26.34
N MET A 375 16.18 10.22 26.67
CA MET A 375 16.40 9.71 28.03
C MET A 375 17.79 9.06 28.15
N PRO A 376 18.36 8.90 29.36
CA PRO A 376 17.90 9.51 30.62
C PRO A 376 18.07 11.05 30.60
N GLU A 377 17.58 11.76 31.62
CA GLU A 377 17.44 13.22 31.57
C GLU A 377 18.79 13.97 31.46
N GLU A 378 19.89 13.36 31.94
CA GLU A 378 21.24 13.91 31.93
C GLU A 378 21.79 14.13 30.51
N TYR A 379 21.43 13.24 29.58
CA TYR A 379 21.84 13.29 28.16
C TYR A 379 20.75 13.84 27.24
N LYS A 380 19.62 14.28 27.77
CA LYS A 380 18.46 14.72 26.99
C LYS A 380 18.80 15.91 26.09
N GLY A 381 18.42 15.83 24.81
CA GLY A 381 18.77 16.81 23.78
C GLY A 381 20.20 16.66 23.21
N TRP A 382 21.02 15.75 23.72
CA TRP A 382 22.32 15.45 23.10
C TRP A 382 22.10 14.62 21.83
N SER A 383 22.97 14.74 20.83
CA SER A 383 23.01 13.73 19.77
C SER A 383 23.60 12.43 20.31
N VAL A 384 23.12 11.28 19.83
CA VAL A 384 23.64 9.96 20.25
C VAL A 384 25.15 9.87 20.05
N GLY A 385 25.66 10.41 18.93
CA GLY A 385 27.10 10.47 18.66
C GLY A 385 27.89 11.43 19.56
N LYS A 386 27.26 12.36 20.30
CA LYS A 386 27.93 13.08 21.38
C LYS A 386 28.06 12.16 22.61
N TYR A 387 26.95 11.56 23.04
CA TYR A 387 26.91 10.65 24.19
C TYR A 387 27.93 9.49 24.06
N VAL A 388 27.96 8.82 22.91
CA VAL A 388 28.88 7.70 22.67
C VAL A 388 30.35 8.14 22.73
N ARG A 389 30.70 9.38 22.32
CA ARG A 389 32.08 9.88 22.46
C ARG A 389 32.44 10.11 23.93
N SER A 390 31.60 10.83 24.68
CA SER A 390 31.83 11.08 26.10
C SER A 390 31.92 9.80 26.94
N TYR A 391 31.20 8.74 26.56
CA TYR A 391 31.28 7.44 27.26
C TYR A 391 32.70 6.82 27.25
N TYR A 392 33.51 7.09 26.23
CA TYR A 392 34.92 6.67 26.18
C TYR A 392 35.89 7.72 26.75
N GLU A 393 35.45 8.97 26.95
CA GLU A 393 36.22 10.02 27.63
C GLU A 393 36.10 9.91 29.17
N GLU A 394 34.95 9.44 29.67
CA GLU A 394 34.69 9.17 31.10
C GLU A 394 35.20 7.80 31.57
N CYS A 395 35.49 6.88 30.65
CA CYS A 395 36.17 5.63 30.98
C CYS A 395 37.58 5.96 31.53
N PRO A 396 37.96 5.51 32.74
CA PRO A 396 39.29 5.77 33.26
C PRO A 396 40.35 5.29 32.27
N LYS A 397 41.40 6.10 32.07
CA LYS A 397 42.66 5.62 31.49
C LYS A 397 43.39 4.75 32.51
N ASP A 398 42.75 3.65 32.88
CA ASP A 398 43.36 2.59 33.66
C ASP A 398 44.62 2.15 32.94
N LYS A 399 45.70 2.05 33.72
CA LYS A 399 47.05 1.87 33.20
C LYS A 399 47.17 0.49 32.59
N LEU A 400 46.93 0.39 31.28
CA LEU A 400 47.50 -0.69 30.49
C LEU A 400 48.99 -0.73 30.83
N PRO A 401 49.53 -1.88 31.27
CA PRO A 401 50.97 -1.98 31.50
C PRO A 401 51.68 -1.68 30.19
N ILE A 402 52.81 -0.97 30.26
CA ILE A 402 53.58 -0.57 29.09
C ILE A 402 54.07 -1.84 28.38
N TYR A 403 53.37 -2.22 27.31
CA TYR A 403 53.90 -3.15 26.32
C TYR A 403 55.04 -2.44 25.57
N PRO A 404 56.14 -3.14 25.21
CA PRO A 404 57.25 -2.52 24.51
C PRO A 404 56.82 -1.92 23.16
N GLU A 405 57.34 -0.73 22.84
CA GLU A 405 57.05 -0.01 21.59
C GLU A 405 57.75 -0.68 20.38
N THR A 406 57.16 -1.76 19.87
CA THR A 406 57.48 -2.36 18.57
C THR A 406 56.20 -2.92 17.95
N PHE A 407 55.92 -2.58 16.68
CA PHE A 407 54.64 -2.78 15.97
C PHE A 407 53.51 -1.89 16.55
N ASP A 408 52.97 -0.87 15.86
CA ASP A 408 53.10 -0.49 14.44
C ASP A 408 53.18 1.05 14.25
N LEU A 409 53.71 1.48 13.08
CA LEU A 409 53.89 2.89 12.69
C LEU A 409 53.24 3.17 11.32
N ASP A 410 51.91 3.15 11.27
CA ASP A 410 51.18 3.62 10.09
C ASP A 410 51.16 5.16 10.05
N LYS A 411 51.55 5.74 8.90
CA LYS A 411 51.83 7.18 8.72
C LYS A 411 50.88 7.85 7.73
N ASP A 412 49.57 7.80 7.96
CA ASP A 412 48.58 8.40 7.06
C ASP A 412 47.78 9.58 7.66
N ASP A 413 47.83 9.80 8.98
CA ASP A 413 47.02 10.85 9.65
C ASP A 413 47.56 12.30 9.48
N GLU A 414 48.81 12.51 9.04
CA GLU A 414 49.38 13.86 8.86
C GLU A 414 49.09 14.51 7.49
N GLU A 415 48.73 13.74 6.45
CA GLU A 415 48.52 14.30 5.09
C GLU A 415 47.13 14.96 4.92
N TRP A 416 46.15 14.60 5.76
CA TRP A 416 44.74 14.99 5.59
C TRP A 416 44.40 16.45 5.95
N GLU A 417 45.11 17.10 6.88
CA GLU A 417 44.82 18.50 7.23
C GLU A 417 45.49 19.52 6.28
N LEU A 418 46.56 19.13 5.58
CA LEU A 418 47.26 20.00 4.62
C LEU A 418 46.42 20.31 3.36
N HIS A 419 45.50 19.42 2.99
CA HIS A 419 44.65 19.57 1.79
C HIS A 419 43.40 20.45 1.97
N LYS A 420 43.14 20.96 3.18
CA LYS A 420 41.89 21.66 3.53
C LYS A 420 41.87 23.16 3.25
N GLU A 421 43.03 23.81 3.27
CA GLU A 421 43.11 25.29 3.28
C GLU A 421 43.33 25.95 1.90
N GLN A 422 43.76 25.21 0.87
CA GLN A 422 44.30 25.83 -0.37
C GLN A 422 43.30 26.06 -1.53
N THR A 423 42.00 25.78 -1.38
CA THR A 423 41.02 25.85 -2.51
C THR A 423 40.16 27.13 -2.55
N VAL A 424 40.74 28.30 -2.25
CA VAL A 424 40.12 29.60 -2.54
C VAL A 424 41.10 30.58 -3.20
N GLN A 425 41.38 30.44 -4.51
CA GLN A 425 41.47 31.58 -5.46
C GLN A 425 41.67 31.23 -6.96
N THR A 426 40.88 31.92 -7.80
CA THR A 426 41.15 32.35 -9.20
C THR A 426 41.79 31.39 -10.24
N VAL A 427 40.90 30.81 -11.05
CA VAL A 427 40.96 30.67 -12.54
C VAL A 427 42.19 31.22 -13.28
N LYS A 428 42.81 30.37 -14.11
CA LYS A 428 43.35 30.75 -15.44
C LYS A 428 43.29 29.59 -16.43
N LYS A 429 42.62 29.78 -17.58
CA LYS A 429 42.62 28.81 -18.69
C LYS A 429 43.91 28.92 -19.50
N HIS A 430 44.53 27.79 -19.84
CA HIS A 430 45.26 27.60 -21.10
C HIS A 430 44.91 26.21 -21.65
N GLY A 431 44.66 26.12 -22.95
CA GLY A 431 44.37 24.85 -23.63
C GLY A 431 45.63 24.24 -24.25
N VAL A 432 45.64 22.92 -24.43
CA VAL A 432 46.69 22.20 -25.17
C VAL A 432 46.03 21.44 -26.32
N ILE A 433 46.66 21.49 -27.49
CA ILE A 433 46.20 20.85 -28.73
C ILE A 433 46.64 19.39 -28.71
N VAL A 434 45.74 18.46 -29.05
CA VAL A 434 46.07 17.04 -29.25
C VAL A 434 46.15 16.76 -30.75
N THR A 435 47.34 16.41 -31.23
CA THR A 435 47.57 15.97 -32.60
C THR A 435 47.30 14.48 -32.72
N VAL A 436 46.41 14.08 -33.64
CA VAL A 436 46.21 12.67 -34.01
C VAL A 436 47.23 12.29 -35.08
N ILE A 437 47.83 11.10 -34.95
CA ILE A 437 48.78 10.54 -35.92
C ILE A 437 48.36 9.11 -36.27
N GLY A 438 48.18 8.85 -37.57
CA GLY A 438 48.12 7.50 -38.17
C GLY A 438 46.84 6.73 -37.88
#